data_AF-K9CXL1-F1
#
_entry.id   AF-K9CXL1-F1
#
_cell.length_a   1.000
_cell.length_b   1.000
_cell.length_c   1.000
_cell.angle_alpha   90.00
_cell.angle_beta   90.00
_cell.angle_gamma   90.00
#
_symmetry.space_group_name_H-M   'P 1'
#
loop_
_entity.id
_entity.type
_entity.pdbx_description
1 polymer ?
#
loop_
_entity_poly.entity_id
_entity_poly.type
_entity_poly.pdbx_seq_one_letter_code
_entity_poly.pdbx_strand_id
1 'polypeptide(L)'
;MTGCVDPNAPIKTRAGKLTQMQVDAIVHSCGGNPEMVRIENDDLIIYPAKDLSVTGCVLKALQATGQTTLSRVENQRHNPPESQ
;
A
#
# COMPACT_ATOMS: atom_id res chain seq x y z
N MET A 1 10.79 -18.67 -12.32
CA MET A 1 11.24 -17.29 -12.57
C MET A 1 10.69 -16.43 -11.45
N THR A 2 11.52 -16.12 -10.47
CA THR A 2 11.18 -15.26 -9.33
C THR A 2 11.02 -13.85 -9.89
N GLY A 3 9.77 -13.46 -10.17
CA GLY A 3 9.47 -12.09 -10.57
C GLY A 3 9.80 -11.19 -9.40
N CYS A 4 10.92 -10.49 -9.46
CA CYS A 4 11.19 -9.37 -8.56
C CYS A 4 10.01 -8.41 -8.71
N VAL A 5 9.17 -8.33 -7.66
CA VAL A 5 8.17 -7.29 -7.55
C VAL A 5 8.96 -6.00 -7.47
N ASP A 6 8.91 -5.19 -8.53
CA ASP A 6 9.57 -3.90 -8.57
C ASP A 6 9.13 -3.13 -7.32
N PRO A 7 10.05 -2.73 -6.42
CA PRO A 7 9.68 -2.04 -5.18
C PRO A 7 9.06 -0.67 -5.45
N ASN A 8 9.19 -0.18 -6.69
CA ASN A 8 8.59 1.05 -7.20
C ASN A 8 7.28 0.80 -7.98
N ALA A 9 6.89 -0.47 -8.19
CA ALA A 9 5.65 -0.78 -8.88
C ALA A 9 4.44 -0.37 -8.02
N PRO A 10 3.38 0.17 -8.64
CA PRO A 10 2.15 0.48 -7.94
C PRO A 10 1.52 -0.80 -7.38
N ILE A 11 1.15 -0.75 -6.10
CA ILE A 11 0.41 -1.82 -5.42
C ILE A 11 -1.06 -1.63 -5.75
N LYS A 12 -1.70 -2.63 -6.34
CA LYS A 12 -3.14 -2.62 -6.62
C LYS A 12 -3.87 -3.54 -5.64
N THR A 13 -4.91 -3.03 -4.99
CA THR A 13 -5.79 -3.78 -4.11
C THR A 13 -7.22 -3.28 -4.27
N ARG A 14 -8.22 -3.90 -3.63
CA ARG A 14 -9.60 -3.35 -3.65
C ARG A 14 -9.74 -2.22 -2.65
N ALA A 15 -10.37 -1.13 -3.06
CA ALA A 15 -10.74 -0.03 -2.18
C ALA A 15 -11.87 -0.42 -1.21
N GLY A 16 -12.74 -1.34 -1.62
CA GLY A 16 -13.84 -1.83 -0.80
C GLY A 16 -14.92 -0.76 -0.64
N LYS A 17 -15.02 -0.12 0.53
CA LYS A 17 -15.90 1.06 0.74
C LYS A 17 -15.13 2.34 1.05
N LEU A 18 -13.80 2.33 0.88
CA LEU A 18 -13.00 3.53 1.04
C LEU A 18 -13.33 4.53 -0.06
N THR A 19 -13.42 5.80 0.33
CA THR A 19 -13.55 6.90 -0.62
C THR A 19 -12.20 7.58 -0.85
N GLN A 20 -12.05 8.26 -1.99
CA GLN A 20 -10.82 8.99 -2.31
C GLN A 20 -10.47 9.99 -1.19
N MET A 21 -11.47 10.66 -0.61
CA MET A 21 -11.28 11.55 0.55
C MET A 21 -10.70 10.85 1.78
N GLN A 22 -11.16 9.64 2.11
CA GLN A 22 -10.64 8.90 3.26
C GLN A 22 -9.19 8.47 3.04
N VAL A 23 -8.89 8.05 1.82
CA VAL A 23 -7.54 7.66 1.40
C VAL A 23 -6.60 8.87 1.41
N ASP A 24 -7.01 10.00 0.85
CA ASP A 24 -6.23 11.25 0.86
C ASP A 24 -5.96 11.72 2.29
N ALA A 25 -6.94 11.61 3.19
CA ALA A 25 -6.74 11.93 4.61
C ALA A 25 -5.70 11.03 5.28
N ILE A 26 -5.69 9.72 4.97
CA ILE A 26 -4.67 8.78 5.45
C ILE A 26 -3.29 9.16 4.93
N VAL A 27 -3.18 9.43 3.63
CA VAL A 27 -1.92 9.80 2.98
C VAL A 27 -1.37 11.09 3.58
N HIS A 28 -2.24 12.10 3.74
CA HIS A 28 -1.88 13.37 4.36
C HIS A 28 -1.43 13.19 5.83
N SER A 29 -2.12 12.34 6.61
CA SER A 29 -1.73 12.02 7.98
C SER A 29 -0.37 11.33 8.09
N CYS A 30 0.05 10.62 7.04
CA CYS A 30 1.36 9.98 6.96
C CYS A 30 2.45 10.91 6.36
N GLY A 31 2.12 12.17 6.04
CA GLY A 31 3.04 13.11 5.39
C GLY A 31 3.30 12.80 3.91
N GLY A 32 2.46 11.98 3.28
CA GLY A 32 2.56 11.64 1.87
C GLY A 32 1.83 12.61 0.95
N ASN A 33 2.11 12.50 -0.35
CA ASN A 33 1.39 13.24 -1.39
C ASN A 33 0.09 12.48 -1.74
N PRO A 34 -1.11 13.10 -1.73
CA PRO A 34 -2.37 12.45 -2.09
C PRO A 34 -2.34 11.73 -3.45
N GLU A 35 -1.51 12.18 -4.40
CA GLU A 35 -1.34 11.50 -5.69
C GLU A 35 -0.73 10.09 -5.57
N MET A 36 -0.17 9.73 -4.41
CA MET A 36 0.34 8.41 -4.12
C MET A 36 -0.76 7.35 -4.08
N VAL A 37 -2.01 7.69 -3.82
CA VAL A 37 -3.07 6.69 -3.77
C VAL A 37 -4.31 7.17 -4.51
N ARG A 38 -4.76 6.35 -5.45
CA ARG A 38 -5.93 6.65 -6.28
C ARG A 38 -6.91 5.49 -6.26
N ILE A 39 -8.19 5.82 -6.20
CA ILE A 39 -9.27 4.86 -6.41
C ILE A 39 -9.74 4.97 -7.86
N GLU A 40 -9.54 3.91 -8.63
CA GLU A 40 -9.98 3.80 -10.01
C GLU A 40 -10.80 2.51 -10.18
N ASN A 41 -12.05 2.61 -10.64
CA ASN A 41 -12.92 1.44 -10.88
C ASN A 41 -13.03 0.47 -9.68
N ASP A 42 -13.15 0.98 -8.45
CA ASP A 42 -13.17 0.21 -7.19
C ASP A 42 -11.80 -0.37 -6.75
N ASP A 43 -10.75 -0.22 -7.58
CA ASP A 43 -9.38 -0.59 -7.23
C ASP A 43 -8.67 0.60 -6.57
N LEU A 44 -8.00 0.31 -5.45
CA LEU A 44 -7.06 1.19 -4.78
C LEU A 44 -5.65 0.94 -5.33
N ILE A 45 -5.11 1.94 -6.00
CA ILE A 45 -3.77 1.94 -6.61
C ILE A 45 -2.87 2.80 -5.74
N ILE A 46 -1.85 2.19 -5.15
CA ILE A 46 -0.89 2.82 -4.25
C ILE A 46 0.46 2.90 -4.98
N TYR A 47 0.86 4.09 -5.36
CA TYR A 47 2.19 4.41 -5.84
C TYR A 47 3.13 4.59 -4.64
N PRO A 48 4.20 3.77 -4.53
CA PRO A 48 5.19 3.94 -3.47
C PRO A 48 5.78 5.36 -3.49
N ALA A 49 5.92 5.98 -2.32
CA ALA A 49 6.67 7.21 -2.19
C ALA A 49 8.16 6.92 -2.37
N LYS A 50 8.93 7.97 -2.69
CA LYS A 50 10.39 7.93 -2.55
C LYS A 50 10.80 7.54 -1.13
N ASP A 51 10.02 7.97 -0.13
CA ASP A 51 10.19 7.57 1.25
C ASP A 51 9.32 6.36 1.59
N LEU A 52 9.95 5.20 1.75
CA LEU A 52 9.27 3.94 2.05
C LEU A 52 8.58 3.95 3.42
N SER A 53 8.98 4.84 4.34
CA SER A 53 8.33 5.00 5.65
C SER A 53 6.92 5.56 5.49
N VAL A 54 6.74 6.50 4.54
CA VAL A 54 5.42 7.04 4.18
C VAL A 54 4.55 5.94 3.58
N THR A 55 5.08 5.15 2.64
CA THR A 55 4.34 4.02 2.06
C THR A 55 3.95 2.99 3.12
N GLY A 56 4.86 2.65 4.04
CA GLY A 56 4.56 1.75 5.16
C GLY A 56 3.48 2.30 6.09
N CYS A 57 3.52 3.60 6.41
CA CYS A 57 2.49 4.26 7.21
C CYS A 57 1.11 4.18 6.52
N VAL A 58 1.05 4.51 5.23
CA VAL A 58 -0.20 4.49 4.45
C VAL A 58 -0.77 3.09 4.36
N LEU A 59 0.05 2.07 4.06
CA LEU A 59 -0.38 0.68 4.01
C LEU A 59 -0.93 0.21 5.36
N LYS A 60 -0.25 0.55 6.46
CA LYS A 60 -0.70 0.19 7.81
C LYS A 60 -2.02 0.87 8.18
N ALA A 61 -2.18 2.14 7.85
CA ALA A 61 -3.42 2.87 8.08
C ALA A 61 -4.59 2.32 7.22
N LEU A 62 -4.33 2.02 5.95
CA LEU A 62 -5.31 1.37 5.05
C LEU A 62 -5.72 -0.02 5.56
N GLN A 63 -4.78 -0.81 6.07
CA GLN A 63 -5.06 -2.09 6.70
C GLN A 63 -5.90 -1.93 7.98
N ALA A 64 -5.63 -0.90 8.79
CA ALA A 64 -6.38 -0.60 10.01
C ALA A 64 -7.85 -0.24 9.74
N THR A 65 -8.19 0.26 8.55
CA THR A 65 -9.60 0.48 8.16
C THR A 65 -10.39 -0.82 7.99
N GLY A 66 -9.72 -1.96 7.81
CA GLY A 66 -10.33 -3.27 7.56
C GLY A 66 -11.08 -3.37 6.23
N GLN A 67 -11.01 -2.34 5.39
CA GLN A 67 -11.77 -2.22 4.14
C GLN A 67 -10.98 -2.68 2.92
N THR A 68 -9.66 -2.66 3.02
CA THR A 68 -8.77 -3.13 1.97
C THR A 68 -8.55 -4.63 2.11
N THR A 69 -8.60 -5.36 1.00
CA THR A 69 -8.10 -6.74 0.92
C THR A 69 -6.58 -6.72 0.72
N LEU A 70 -5.86 -5.87 1.46
CA LEU A 70 -4.43 -6.02 1.70
C LEU A 70 -4.24 -7.28 2.57
N SER A 71 -4.57 -8.43 1.99
CA SER A 71 -4.41 -9.75 2.55
C SER A 71 -2.91 -9.96 2.72
N ARG A 72 -2.43 -9.67 3.93
CA ARG A 72 -1.05 -9.87 4.37
C ARG A 72 -0.01 -9.09 3.54
N VAL A 73 0.14 -7.81 3.83
CA VAL A 73 1.50 -7.21 3.87
C VAL A 73 2.24 -7.65 5.16
N GLU A 74 1.92 -8.83 5.70
CA GLU A 74 2.72 -9.53 6.70
C GLU A 74 3.76 -10.46 6.05
N ASN A 75 3.71 -10.66 4.72
CA ASN A 75 4.65 -11.52 3.98
C ASN A 75 5.78 -10.76 3.23
N GLN A 76 6.10 -9.54 3.64
CA GLN A 76 7.36 -8.88 3.24
C GLN A 76 8.27 -8.53 4.43
N ARG A 77 7.93 -9.01 5.64
CA ARG A 77 8.93 -9.14 6.69
C ARG A 77 9.84 -10.30 6.29
N HIS A 78 11.00 -9.96 5.72
CA HIS A 78 12.25 -10.70 5.85
C HIS A 78 12.08 -12.24 5.87
N ASN A 79 12.16 -12.89 4.71
CA ASN A 79 12.85 -14.17 4.69
C ASN A 79 14.35 -13.83 4.73
N PRO A 80 15.06 -13.87 5.87
CA PRO A 80 16.49 -14.09 5.79
C PRO A 80 16.69 -15.39 4.97
N PRO A 81 17.70 -15.46 4.09
CA PRO A 81 17.88 -16.63 3.26
C PRO A 81 18.02 -17.86 4.17
N GLU A 82 17.07 -18.79 4.08
CA GLU A 82 17.32 -20.15 4.54
C GLU A 82 18.36 -20.72 3.58
N SER A 83 19.62 -20.70 4.03
CA SER A 83 20.68 -21.53 3.48
C SER A 83 20.24 -22.99 3.51
N GLN A 84 20.22 -23.62 2.35
CA GLN A 84 20.46 -25.06 2.21
C GLN A 84 21.61 -25.28 1.25
#